data_AF-A8CTC1-F1
#
_entry.id   AF-A8CTC1-F1
#
_cell.length_a   1.000
_cell.length_b   1.000
_cell.length_c   1.000
_cell.angle_alpha   90.00
_cell.angle_beta   90.00
_cell.angle_gamma   90.00
#
_symmetry.space_group_name_H-M   'P 1'
#
loop_
_entity.id
_entity.type
_entity.pdbx_description
1 polymer ?
#
loop_
_entity_poly.entity_id
_entity_poly.type
_entity_poly.pdbx_seq_one_letter_code
_entity_poly.pdbx_strand_id
1 'polypeptide(L)'
;GTAAFIDAEHALDVQYAAKLGVNVPELLISQPDTGEQALEITDALVRSGSIDMIVIDSVAALVPKAEIEGEMGDSLPGLQARLMSQALRKLTGTIKRTNCLVIFINQIRMKIGVMFGNPETTTGGNALKFYSSVRLDIRRIGSIKKNDEVIGNETRVKVVKNKVSPPFREAIFDILYGEGISRQGEIIDLGVQAKIVDKAGAWYSYNGEKIGQGKDNAREFLRENPEIAREIENRIRESLGVVAM
;
A
#
# COMPACT_ATOMS: atom_id res chain seq x y z
N GLY A 1 14.20 4.43 8.17
CA GLY A 1 14.04 3.14 8.84
C GLY A 1 14.42 2.03 7.89
N THR A 2 14.85 0.89 8.40
CA THR A 2 15.26 -0.28 7.63
C THR A 2 14.05 -1.08 7.19
N ALA A 3 14.01 -1.47 5.92
CA ALA A 3 12.90 -2.24 5.34
C ALA A 3 13.35 -3.62 4.85
N ALA A 4 12.44 -4.60 4.93
CA ALA A 4 12.59 -5.89 4.30
C ALA A 4 11.37 -6.23 3.43
N PHE A 5 11.60 -6.96 2.35
CA PHE A 5 10.60 -7.39 1.38
C PHE A 5 10.69 -8.90 1.18
N ILE A 6 9.62 -9.61 1.54
CA ILE A 6 9.45 -11.05 1.34
C ILE A 6 8.66 -11.24 0.05
N ASP A 7 9.39 -11.47 -1.05
CA ASP A 7 8.85 -11.67 -2.40
C ASP A 7 8.51 -13.16 -2.61
N ALA A 8 7.36 -13.58 -2.10
CA ALA A 8 6.80 -14.90 -2.33
C ALA A 8 6.16 -15.04 -3.73
N GLU A 9 5.79 -13.94 -4.39
CA GLU A 9 5.29 -13.97 -5.78
C GLU A 9 6.39 -14.07 -6.83
N HIS A 10 7.67 -13.89 -6.46
CA HIS A 10 8.82 -13.86 -7.36
C HIS A 10 8.65 -12.85 -8.51
N ALA A 11 8.02 -11.72 -8.21
CA ALA A 11 7.57 -10.75 -9.21
C ALA A 11 8.15 -9.33 -8.99
N LEU A 12 9.03 -9.15 -8.01
CA LEU A 12 9.61 -7.85 -7.72
C LEU A 12 10.55 -7.37 -8.83
N ASP A 13 10.18 -6.28 -9.51
CA ASP A 13 11.09 -5.54 -10.39
C ASP A 13 11.90 -4.51 -9.59
N VAL A 14 13.17 -4.84 -9.39
CA VAL A 14 14.13 -4.00 -8.67
C VAL A 14 14.40 -2.66 -9.37
N GLN A 15 14.41 -2.64 -10.71
CA GLN A 15 14.60 -1.40 -11.48
C GLN A 15 13.39 -0.49 -11.33
N TYR A 16 12.19 -1.06 -11.35
CA TYR A 16 10.97 -0.31 -11.10
C TYR A 16 10.94 0.24 -9.67
N ALA A 17 11.28 -0.57 -8.66
CA ALA A 17 11.35 -0.13 -7.26
C ALA A 17 12.31 1.06 -7.09
N ALA A 18 13.48 1.03 -7.74
CA ALA A 18 14.41 2.16 -7.71
C ALA A 18 13.81 3.46 -8.30
N LYS A 19 13.04 3.36 -9.39
CA LYS A 19 12.31 4.50 -9.97
C LYS A 19 11.25 5.07 -9.02
N LEU A 20 10.65 4.23 -8.17
CA LEU A 20 9.71 4.65 -7.13
C LEU A 20 10.41 5.26 -5.89
N GLY A 21 11.74 5.41 -5.90
CA GLY A 21 12.51 6.01 -4.82
C GLY A 21 12.93 5.03 -3.71
N VAL A 22 12.83 3.72 -3.94
CA VAL A 22 13.30 2.71 -2.99
C VAL A 22 14.84 2.66 -3.00
N ASN A 23 15.47 2.70 -1.83
CA ASN A 23 16.90 2.43 -1.68
C ASN A 23 17.19 0.93 -1.81
N VAL A 24 17.20 0.43 -3.05
CA VAL A 24 17.38 -0.99 -3.38
C VAL A 24 18.60 -1.63 -2.71
N PRO A 25 19.80 -1.02 -2.72
CA PRO A 25 20.98 -1.60 -2.07
C PRO A 25 20.82 -1.91 -0.58
N GLU A 26 19.98 -1.15 0.13
CA GLU A 26 19.71 -1.34 1.56
C GLU A 26 18.44 -2.15 1.84
N LEU A 27 17.65 -2.47 0.82
CA LEU A 27 16.44 -3.27 0.97
C LEU A 27 16.80 -4.75 1.15
N LEU A 28 16.43 -5.33 2.29
CA LEU A 28 16.56 -6.76 2.49
C LEU A 28 15.49 -7.50 1.69
N ILE A 29 15.87 -8.21 0.64
CA ILE A 29 14.95 -8.98 -0.20
C ILE A 29 15.13 -10.46 0.12
N SER A 30 14.02 -11.18 0.32
CA SER A 30 14.00 -12.62 0.49
C SER A 30 12.96 -13.23 -0.45
N GLN A 31 13.36 -14.28 -1.16
CA GLN A 31 12.49 -15.09 -2.02
C GLN A 31 12.37 -16.50 -1.41
N PRO A 32 11.34 -16.75 -0.59
CA PRO A 32 11.16 -18.03 0.09
C PRO A 32 10.58 -19.10 -0.85
N ASP A 33 10.99 -20.34 -0.64
CA ASP A 33 10.48 -21.53 -1.33
C ASP A 33 9.11 -21.97 -0.78
N THR A 34 8.81 -21.70 0.50
CA THR A 34 7.57 -22.14 1.16
C THR A 34 6.95 -21.05 2.04
N GLY A 35 5.64 -21.18 2.29
CA GLY A 35 4.90 -20.30 3.19
C GLY A 35 5.42 -20.35 4.63
N GLU A 36 5.84 -21.52 5.12
CA GLU A 36 6.47 -21.67 6.43
C GLU A 36 7.78 -20.87 6.49
N GLN A 37 8.66 -21.06 5.50
CA GLN A 37 9.95 -20.38 5.44
C GLN A 37 9.78 -18.86 5.38
N ALA A 38 8.84 -18.36 4.56
CA ALA A 38 8.53 -16.93 4.48
C ALA A 38 8.15 -16.32 5.84
N LEU A 39 7.31 -17.04 6.60
CA LEU A 39 6.82 -16.60 7.90
C LEU A 39 7.89 -16.75 8.99
N GLU A 40 8.76 -17.76 8.89
CA GLU A 40 9.93 -17.94 9.78
C GLU A 40 10.98 -16.85 9.57
N ILE A 41 11.28 -16.50 8.32
CA ILE A 41 12.17 -15.38 7.97
C ILE A 41 11.58 -14.07 8.52
N THR A 42 10.29 -13.83 8.30
CA THR A 42 9.60 -12.66 8.86
C THR A 42 9.76 -12.62 10.38
N ASP A 43 9.51 -13.73 11.07
CA ASP A 43 9.57 -13.82 12.53
C ASP A 43 11.01 -13.61 13.07
N ALA A 44 12.02 -14.11 12.36
CA ALA A 44 13.43 -13.86 12.66
C ALA A 44 13.81 -12.37 12.51
N LEU A 45 13.39 -11.74 11.40
CA LEU A 45 13.62 -10.31 11.13
C LEU A 45 12.90 -9.41 12.13
N VAL A 46 11.65 -9.73 12.51
CA VAL A 46 10.94 -8.97 13.53
C VAL A 46 11.62 -9.12 14.89
N ARG A 47 12.13 -10.32 15.22
CA ARG A 47 12.82 -10.59 16.49
C ARG A 47 14.17 -9.90 16.63
N SER A 48 14.90 -9.69 15.53
CA SER A 48 16.21 -9.04 15.60
C SER A 48 16.11 -7.60 16.12
N GLY A 49 14.93 -6.96 15.96
CA GLY A 49 14.70 -5.57 16.33
C GLY A 49 15.43 -4.56 15.45
N SER A 50 16.04 -5.02 14.35
CA SER A 50 16.82 -4.17 13.43
C SER A 50 16.02 -3.69 12.21
N ILE A 51 14.78 -4.16 12.07
CA ILE A 51 13.90 -3.88 10.93
C ILE A 51 12.69 -3.08 11.40
N ASP A 52 12.46 -1.92 10.77
CA ASP A 52 11.33 -1.04 11.09
C ASP A 52 10.08 -1.43 10.31
N MET A 53 10.24 -1.98 9.10
CA MET A 53 9.13 -2.35 8.22
C MET A 53 9.42 -3.65 7.45
N ILE A 54 8.43 -4.54 7.38
CA ILE A 54 8.46 -5.74 6.53
C ILE A 54 7.23 -5.76 5.65
N VAL A 55 7.41 -6.00 4.35
CA VAL A 55 6.32 -6.26 3.40
C VAL A 55 6.39 -7.72 2.97
N ILE A 56 5.25 -8.41 2.96
CA ILE A 56 5.11 -9.78 2.46
C ILE A 56 4.21 -9.74 1.23
N ASP A 57 4.78 -10.11 0.08
CA ASP A 57 4.14 -10.10 -1.23
C ASP A 57 4.17 -11.51 -1.84
N SER A 58 3.12 -12.31 -1.74
CA SER A 58 1.83 -12.03 -1.10
C SER A 58 1.33 -13.22 -0.31
N VAL A 59 0.28 -13.01 0.49
CA VAL A 59 -0.38 -14.08 1.25
C VAL A 59 -0.87 -15.21 0.34
N ALA A 60 -1.26 -14.90 -0.90
CA ALA A 60 -1.74 -15.92 -1.84
C ALA A 60 -0.63 -16.89 -2.23
N ALA A 61 0.61 -16.42 -2.29
CA ALA A 61 1.80 -17.20 -2.63
C ALA A 61 2.47 -17.88 -1.42
N LEU A 62 1.95 -17.71 -0.21
CA LEU A 62 2.42 -18.45 0.98
C LEU A 62 1.91 -19.88 0.95
N VAL A 63 2.42 -20.69 0.03
CA VAL A 63 2.00 -22.09 -0.16
C VAL A 63 2.68 -22.98 0.87
N PRO A 64 1.94 -23.74 1.68
CA PRO A 64 2.53 -24.66 2.65
C PRO A 64 3.43 -25.71 1.99
N LYS A 65 4.51 -26.08 2.67
CA LYS A 65 5.46 -27.09 2.19
C LYS A 65 4.80 -28.40 1.73
N ALA A 66 3.84 -28.91 2.50
CA ALA A 66 3.14 -30.15 2.17
C ALA A 66 2.26 -30.05 0.91
N GLU A 67 1.85 -28.84 0.52
CA GLU A 67 1.12 -28.60 -0.73
C GLU A 67 2.07 -28.51 -1.93
N ILE A 68 3.29 -28.00 -1.73
CA ILE A 68 4.35 -27.96 -2.76
C ILE A 68 4.91 -29.36 -3.05
N GLU A 69 5.09 -30.18 -2.00
CA GLU A 69 5.61 -31.55 -2.12
C GLU A 69 4.54 -32.58 -2.55
N GLY A 70 3.26 -32.21 -2.48
CA GLY A 70 2.13 -33.05 -2.87
C GLY A 70 1.89 -33.10 -4.39
N GLU A 71 0.97 -33.96 -4.81
CA GLU A 71 0.58 -34.05 -6.22
C GLU A 71 -0.53 -33.06 -6.59
N MET A 72 -0.58 -32.64 -7.85
CA MET A 72 -1.67 -31.80 -8.35
C MET A 72 -3.01 -32.52 -8.19
N GLY A 73 -3.90 -31.96 -7.37
CA GLY A 73 -5.22 -32.54 -7.09
C GLY A 73 -5.34 -33.11 -5.68
N ASP A 74 -4.24 -33.17 -4.90
CA ASP A 74 -4.29 -33.55 -3.50
C ASP A 74 -5.15 -32.57 -2.69
N SER A 75 -6.04 -33.13 -1.88
CA SER A 75 -6.96 -32.35 -1.05
C SER A 75 -6.37 -32.10 0.32
N LEU A 76 -5.82 -30.91 0.54
CA LEU A 76 -5.29 -30.44 1.83
C LEU A 76 -6.10 -29.23 2.36
N PRO A 77 -7.39 -29.42 2.70
CA PRO A 77 -8.31 -28.31 2.95
C PRO A 77 -7.86 -27.46 4.14
N GLY A 78 -7.68 -26.16 3.89
CA GLY A 78 -7.43 -25.16 4.93
C GLY A 78 -6.01 -25.17 5.52
N LEU A 79 -5.04 -25.84 4.87
CA LEU A 79 -3.67 -25.90 5.33
C LEU A 79 -3.04 -24.49 5.48
N GLN A 80 -3.13 -23.67 4.43
CA GLN A 80 -2.67 -22.29 4.45
C GLN A 80 -3.35 -21.45 5.55
N ALA A 81 -4.66 -21.63 5.76
CA ALA A 81 -5.39 -20.89 6.80
C ALA A 81 -4.90 -21.25 8.23
N ARG A 82 -4.54 -22.51 8.46
CA ARG A 82 -3.96 -22.98 9.73
C ARG A 82 -2.56 -22.43 9.93
N LEU A 83 -1.72 -22.46 8.88
CA LEU A 83 -0.38 -21.87 8.88
C LEU A 83 -0.43 -20.39 9.27
N MET A 84 -1.26 -19.60 8.58
CA MET A 84 -1.44 -18.18 8.87
C MET A 84 -1.92 -17.93 10.31
N SER A 85 -2.86 -18.75 10.80
CA SER A 85 -3.37 -18.63 12.17
C SER A 85 -2.30 -18.89 13.22
N GLN A 86 -1.42 -19.86 12.98
CA GLN A 86 -0.31 -20.20 13.87
C GLN A 86 0.77 -19.11 13.84
N ALA A 87 1.17 -18.67 12.65
CA ALA A 87 2.21 -17.67 12.47
C ALA A 87 1.81 -16.31 13.05
N LEU A 88 0.61 -15.81 12.74
CA LEU A 88 0.14 -14.52 13.25
C LEU A 88 0.02 -14.50 14.77
N ARG A 89 -0.35 -15.63 15.40
CA ARG A 89 -0.39 -15.76 16.86
C ARG A 89 1.00 -15.57 17.49
N LYS A 90 2.05 -16.08 16.85
CA LYS A 90 3.44 -15.91 17.30
C LYS A 90 3.96 -14.51 17.00
N LEU A 91 3.75 -14.03 15.78
CA LEU A 91 4.26 -12.74 15.27
C LEU A 91 3.72 -11.55 16.03
N THR A 92 2.41 -11.51 16.34
CA THR A 92 1.74 -10.32 16.89
C THR A 92 2.41 -9.78 18.16
N GLY A 93 2.80 -10.68 19.07
CA GLY A 93 3.48 -10.28 20.31
C GLY A 93 4.88 -9.70 20.05
N THR A 94 5.62 -10.29 19.11
CA THR A 94 6.97 -9.85 18.76
C THR A 94 6.94 -8.51 18.02
N ILE A 95 6.05 -8.36 17.03
CA ILE A 95 5.82 -7.12 16.26
C ILE A 95 5.64 -5.93 17.21
N LYS A 96 4.82 -6.08 18.26
CA LYS A 96 4.60 -5.00 19.23
C LYS A 96 5.84 -4.69 20.07
N ARG A 97 6.61 -5.70 20.49
CA ARG A 97 7.81 -5.50 21.32
C ARG A 97 8.94 -4.82 20.56
N THR A 98 9.10 -5.11 19.28
CA THR A 98 10.17 -4.54 18.44
C THR A 98 9.74 -3.31 17.65
N ASN A 99 8.47 -2.90 17.77
CA ASN A 99 7.90 -1.75 17.06
C ASN A 99 8.07 -1.82 15.53
N CYS A 100 8.12 -3.04 14.98
CA CYS A 100 8.19 -3.28 13.54
C CYS A 100 6.78 -3.18 12.92
N LEU A 101 6.65 -2.51 11.79
CA LEU A 101 5.44 -2.54 10.95
C LEU A 101 5.51 -3.75 10.02
N VAL A 102 4.45 -4.57 9.96
CA VAL A 102 4.35 -5.69 9.01
C VAL A 102 3.14 -5.50 8.10
N ILE A 103 3.39 -5.46 6.80
CA ILE A 103 2.40 -5.28 5.74
C ILE A 103 2.25 -6.60 5.00
N PHE A 104 1.02 -7.09 4.87
CA PHE A 104 0.69 -8.25 4.05
C PHE A 104 -0.06 -7.77 2.81
N ILE A 105 0.49 -8.03 1.63
CA ILE A 105 -0.23 -7.90 0.36
C ILE A 105 -1.08 -9.16 0.18
N ASN A 106 -2.30 -9.00 -0.31
CA ASN A 106 -3.23 -10.10 -0.48
C ASN A 106 -4.11 -9.86 -1.70
N GLN A 107 -4.53 -10.96 -2.32
CA GLN A 107 -5.33 -10.95 -3.52
C GLN A 107 -6.81 -11.20 -3.18
N ILE A 108 -7.68 -10.63 -4.00
CA ILE A 108 -9.12 -10.91 -3.95
C ILE A 108 -9.39 -12.25 -4.66
N ARG A 109 -10.31 -13.02 -4.09
CA ARG A 109 -10.92 -14.23 -4.67
C ARG A 109 -12.43 -14.13 -4.54
N MET A 110 -13.16 -14.89 -5.34
CA MET A 110 -14.62 -14.99 -5.21
C MET A 110 -14.99 -16.26 -4.46
N LYS A 111 -15.87 -16.15 -3.48
CA LYS A 111 -16.44 -17.31 -2.79
C LYS A 111 -17.59 -17.90 -3.61
N ILE A 112 -17.39 -19.11 -4.12
CA ILE A 112 -18.42 -19.85 -4.86
C ILE A 112 -19.62 -20.13 -3.93
N GLY A 113 -20.84 -19.98 -4.46
CA GLY A 113 -22.09 -20.30 -3.74
C GLY A 113 -22.67 -19.18 -2.87
N VAL A 114 -22.12 -17.97 -2.90
CA VAL A 114 -22.72 -16.80 -2.24
C VAL A 114 -23.80 -16.21 -3.14
N MET A 115 -25.08 -16.39 -2.79
CA MET A 115 -26.24 -15.85 -3.54
C MET A 115 -26.66 -14.44 -3.08
N PHE A 116 -26.17 -13.97 -1.93
CA PHE A 116 -26.53 -12.66 -1.37
C PHE A 116 -25.33 -12.03 -0.64
N GLY A 117 -25.12 -10.72 -0.81
CA GLY A 117 -23.99 -9.98 -0.22
C GLY A 117 -22.74 -9.92 -1.10
N ASN A 118 -21.62 -9.43 -0.54
CA ASN A 118 -20.35 -9.33 -1.28
C ASN A 118 -19.67 -10.72 -1.38
N PRO A 119 -19.45 -11.27 -2.59
CA PRO A 119 -18.78 -12.56 -2.77
C PRO A 119 -17.25 -12.48 -2.64
N GLU A 120 -16.68 -11.28 -2.55
CA GLU A 120 -15.22 -11.09 -2.43
C GLU A 120 -14.69 -11.63 -1.09
N THR A 121 -13.60 -12.39 -1.17
CA THR A 121 -12.83 -12.86 -0.03
C THR A 121 -11.34 -12.71 -0.30
N THR A 122 -10.51 -12.91 0.73
CA THR A 122 -9.05 -12.87 0.63
C THR A 122 -8.47 -14.25 0.94
N THR A 123 -7.28 -14.54 0.42
CA THR A 123 -6.54 -15.80 0.70
C THR A 123 -6.01 -15.85 2.14
N GLY A 124 -5.54 -17.03 2.59
CA GLY A 124 -4.96 -17.20 3.94
C GLY A 124 -5.96 -17.33 5.10
N GLY A 125 -7.24 -17.58 4.80
CA GLY A 125 -8.28 -17.75 5.81
C GLY A 125 -8.68 -16.44 6.52
N ASN A 126 -9.17 -16.56 7.75
CA ASN A 126 -9.72 -15.41 8.50
C ASN A 126 -8.73 -14.76 9.48
N ALA A 127 -7.62 -15.42 9.81
CA ALA A 127 -6.71 -14.95 10.86
C ALA A 127 -6.22 -13.52 10.60
N LEU A 128 -5.71 -13.25 9.39
CA LEU A 128 -5.21 -11.93 9.02
C LEU A 128 -6.28 -10.84 9.21
N LYS A 129 -7.54 -11.12 8.87
CA LYS A 129 -8.65 -10.17 9.07
C LYS A 129 -8.80 -9.74 10.53
N PHE A 130 -8.54 -10.62 11.50
CA PHE A 130 -8.63 -10.32 12.93
C PHE A 130 -7.37 -9.66 13.50
N TYR A 131 -6.20 -10.18 13.13
CA TYR A 131 -4.92 -9.70 13.64
C TYR A 131 -4.51 -8.33 13.07
N SER A 132 -4.82 -8.01 11.81
CA SER A 132 -4.48 -6.72 11.22
C SER A 132 -5.09 -5.55 12.00
N SER A 133 -4.26 -4.55 12.33
CA SER A 133 -4.70 -3.29 12.95
C SER A 133 -5.40 -2.38 11.94
N VAL A 134 -4.91 -2.35 10.71
CA VAL A 134 -5.47 -1.60 9.59
C VAL A 134 -5.65 -2.55 8.41
N ARG A 135 -6.73 -2.39 7.64
CA ARG A 135 -6.93 -3.07 6.35
C ARG A 135 -7.34 -2.06 5.30
N LEU A 136 -6.69 -2.14 4.15
CA LEU A 136 -6.88 -1.26 3.02
C LEU A 136 -7.42 -2.07 1.84
N ASP A 137 -8.47 -1.58 1.19
CA ASP A 137 -8.98 -2.07 -0.10
C ASP A 137 -8.57 -1.05 -1.16
N ILE A 138 -7.64 -1.45 -2.05
CA ILE A 138 -7.09 -0.61 -3.12
C ILE A 138 -7.71 -1.01 -4.45
N ARG A 139 -8.23 -0.04 -5.20
CA ARG A 139 -8.84 -0.26 -6.52
C ARG A 139 -8.42 0.81 -7.50
N ARG A 140 -8.10 0.40 -8.73
CA ARG A 140 -8.05 1.30 -9.88
C ARG A 140 -9.48 1.71 -10.22
N ILE A 141 -9.73 3.02 -10.27
CA ILE A 141 -11.06 3.58 -10.59
C ILE A 141 -11.08 4.30 -11.94
N GLY A 142 -9.90 4.65 -12.49
CA GLY A 142 -9.78 5.38 -13.74
C GLY A 142 -8.41 5.20 -14.39
N SER A 143 -8.22 5.86 -15.53
CA SER A 143 -6.94 5.94 -16.24
C SER A 143 -6.57 7.40 -16.42
N ILE A 144 -5.30 7.73 -16.19
CA ILE A 144 -4.76 9.06 -16.41
C ILE A 144 -4.15 9.06 -17.81
N LYS A 145 -4.60 9.99 -18.66
CA LYS A 145 -4.13 10.10 -20.03
C LYS A 145 -3.46 11.45 -20.27
N LYS A 146 -2.38 11.44 -21.04
CA LYS A 146 -1.77 12.64 -21.61
C LYS A 146 -1.78 12.47 -23.12
N ASN A 147 -2.54 13.34 -23.81
CA ASN A 147 -2.94 13.10 -25.21
C ASN A 147 -3.65 11.75 -25.33
N ASP A 148 -3.14 10.83 -26.15
CA ASP A 148 -3.71 9.48 -26.36
C ASP A 148 -3.02 8.37 -25.54
N GLU A 149 -1.98 8.70 -24.77
CA GLU A 149 -1.21 7.72 -24.01
C GLU A 149 -1.70 7.61 -22.56
N VAL A 150 -1.86 6.38 -22.06
CA VAL A 150 -2.20 6.12 -20.64
C VAL A 150 -0.92 6.15 -19.82
N ILE A 151 -0.76 7.20 -19.02
CA ILE A 151 0.45 7.46 -18.22
C ILE A 151 0.31 7.05 -16.76
N GLY A 152 -0.87 6.60 -16.33
CA GLY A 152 -1.09 6.18 -14.95
C GLY A 152 -2.53 5.78 -14.65
N ASN A 153 -2.79 5.54 -13.38
CA ASN A 153 -4.06 5.08 -12.85
C ASN A 153 -4.58 6.02 -11.77
N GLU A 154 -5.83 6.43 -11.89
CA GLU A 154 -6.55 7.01 -10.78
C GLU A 154 -6.94 5.86 -9.84
N THR A 155 -6.56 5.98 -8.57
CA THR A 155 -6.60 4.91 -7.58
C THR A 155 -7.38 5.35 -6.35
N ARG A 156 -8.26 4.48 -5.87
CA ARG A 156 -8.99 4.66 -4.61
C ARG A 156 -8.52 3.64 -3.59
N VAL A 157 -8.24 4.09 -2.37
CA VAL A 157 -7.97 3.24 -1.22
C VAL A 157 -9.02 3.48 -0.16
N LYS A 158 -9.73 2.43 0.25
CA LYS A 158 -10.71 2.46 1.34
C LYS A 158 -10.16 1.77 2.59
N VAL A 159 -10.26 2.44 3.74
CA VAL A 159 -9.88 1.86 5.03
C VAL A 159 -11.00 0.96 5.54
N VAL A 160 -11.00 -0.32 5.17
CA VAL A 160 -12.07 -1.27 5.53
C VAL A 160 -11.99 -1.79 6.96
N LYS A 161 -10.86 -1.58 7.65
CA LYS A 161 -10.69 -1.82 9.08
C LYS A 161 -9.67 -0.85 9.64
N ASN A 162 -9.94 -0.30 10.82
CA ASN A 162 -9.00 0.56 11.54
C ASN A 162 -9.18 0.36 13.06
N LYS A 163 -8.09 0.09 13.78
CA LYS A 163 -8.07 -0.03 15.26
C LYS A 163 -7.47 1.19 15.96
N VAL A 164 -6.93 2.17 15.22
CA VAL A 164 -6.22 3.33 15.79
C VAL A 164 -6.91 4.66 15.49
N SER A 165 -7.87 4.69 14.57
CA SER A 165 -8.69 5.86 14.21
C SER A 165 -10.02 5.40 13.59
N PRO A 166 -10.98 6.31 13.32
CA PRO A 166 -12.24 5.94 12.68
C PRO A 166 -12.03 5.22 11.32
N PRO A 167 -12.70 4.06 11.09
CA PRO A 167 -12.62 3.33 9.83
C PRO A 167 -13.51 3.93 8.74
N PHE A 168 -13.47 3.32 7.54
CA PHE A 168 -14.33 3.58 6.38
C PHE A 168 -14.13 4.90 5.65
N ARG A 169 -13.08 5.64 5.98
CA ARG A 169 -12.59 6.73 5.14
C ARG A 169 -11.95 6.19 3.85
N GLU A 170 -11.96 7.03 2.82
CA GLU A 170 -11.33 6.74 1.53
C GLU A 170 -10.32 7.84 1.18
N ALA A 171 -9.30 7.46 0.41
CA ALA A 171 -8.35 8.35 -0.22
C ALA A 171 -8.38 8.06 -1.72
N ILE A 172 -8.34 9.12 -2.54
CA ILE A 172 -8.26 9.04 -4.00
C ILE A 172 -6.99 9.78 -4.40
N PHE A 173 -6.15 9.12 -5.19
CA PHE A 173 -4.88 9.65 -5.63
C PHE A 173 -4.45 9.02 -6.95
N ASP A 174 -3.49 9.67 -7.59
CA ASP A 174 -2.96 9.28 -8.88
C ASP A 174 -1.69 8.44 -8.69
N ILE A 175 -1.60 7.29 -9.37
CA ILE A 175 -0.37 6.50 -9.51
C ILE A 175 0.13 6.65 -10.94
N LEU A 176 1.27 7.33 -11.11
CA LEU A 176 1.91 7.53 -12.41
C LEU A 176 2.94 6.42 -12.65
N TYR A 177 2.97 5.87 -13.87
CA TYR A 177 3.89 4.78 -14.19
C TYR A 177 5.34 5.26 -14.16
N GLY A 178 6.17 4.55 -13.38
CA GLY A 178 7.58 4.89 -13.22
C GLY A 178 7.88 6.07 -12.30
N GLU A 179 6.85 6.75 -11.76
CA GLU A 179 7.01 7.83 -10.77
C GLU A 179 6.37 7.47 -9.43
N GLY A 180 5.36 6.61 -9.41
CA GLY A 180 4.65 6.20 -8.20
C GLY A 180 3.47 7.10 -7.84
N ILE A 181 3.19 7.24 -6.54
CA ILE A 181 2.08 8.07 -6.06
C ILE A 181 2.43 9.55 -6.32
N SER A 182 1.53 10.25 -7.01
CA SER A 182 1.70 11.66 -7.38
C SER A 182 1.42 12.59 -6.20
N ARG A 183 2.41 12.78 -5.32
CA ARG A 183 2.29 13.64 -4.13
C ARG A 183 1.88 15.07 -4.47
N GLN A 184 2.47 15.66 -5.52
CA GLN A 184 2.11 17.01 -5.97
C GLN A 184 0.66 17.06 -6.48
N GLY A 185 0.18 15.99 -7.11
CA GLY A 185 -1.23 15.86 -7.50
C GLY A 185 -2.17 15.89 -6.29
N GLU A 186 -1.82 15.15 -5.23
CA GLU A 186 -2.58 15.14 -3.98
C GLU A 186 -2.59 16.51 -3.29
N ILE A 187 -1.44 17.20 -3.24
CA ILE A 187 -1.33 18.56 -2.67
C ILE A 187 -2.28 19.52 -3.38
N ILE A 188 -2.40 19.44 -4.71
CA ILE A 188 -3.31 20.30 -5.49
C ILE A 188 -4.77 19.97 -5.16
N ASP A 189 -5.16 18.70 -5.24
CA ASP A 189 -6.55 18.29 -5.04
C ASP A 189 -7.03 18.59 -3.61
N LEU A 190 -6.21 18.24 -2.61
CA LEU A 190 -6.50 18.52 -1.21
C LEU A 190 -6.43 20.03 -0.91
N GLY A 191 -5.50 20.75 -1.55
CA GLY A 191 -5.39 22.21 -1.42
C GLY A 191 -6.63 22.93 -1.92
N VAL A 192 -7.20 22.48 -3.05
CA VAL A 192 -8.48 23.00 -3.56
C VAL A 192 -9.63 22.64 -2.64
N GLN A 193 -9.70 21.40 -2.16
CA GLN A 193 -10.74 20.96 -1.24
C GLN A 193 -10.71 21.75 0.09
N ALA A 194 -9.52 22.04 0.60
CA ALA A 194 -9.30 22.82 1.82
C ALA A 194 -9.40 24.34 1.61
N LYS A 195 -9.65 24.81 0.37
CA LYS A 195 -9.68 26.23 0.00
C LYS A 195 -8.36 26.97 0.29
N ILE A 196 -7.24 26.27 0.19
CA ILE A 196 -5.88 26.80 0.30
C ILE A 196 -5.35 27.17 -1.09
N VAL A 197 -5.71 26.36 -2.10
CA VAL A 197 -5.41 26.61 -3.52
C VAL A 197 -6.72 27.02 -4.20
N ASP A 198 -6.70 28.15 -4.91
CA ASP A 198 -7.85 28.65 -5.65
C ASP A 198 -7.90 28.00 -7.04
N LYS A 199 -9.11 27.64 -7.48
CA LYS A 199 -9.36 27.11 -8.83
C LYS A 199 -10.41 27.95 -9.54
N ALA A 200 -9.99 28.65 -10.60
CA ALA A 200 -10.86 29.44 -11.47
C ALA A 200 -10.89 28.83 -12.88
N GLY A 201 -11.92 28.02 -13.16
CA GLY A 201 -12.01 27.25 -14.39
C GLY A 201 -10.85 26.24 -14.49
N ALA A 202 -9.97 26.43 -15.47
CA ALA A 202 -8.78 25.62 -15.65
C ALA A 202 -7.54 26.16 -14.89
N TRP A 203 -7.58 27.38 -14.35
CA TRP A 203 -6.44 27.99 -13.67
C TRP A 203 -6.40 27.64 -12.19
N TYR A 204 -5.21 27.32 -11.70
CA TYR A 204 -4.88 27.15 -10.29
C TYR A 204 -4.04 28.33 -9.82
N SER A 205 -4.36 28.86 -8.64
CA SER A 205 -3.64 29.95 -8.01
C SER A 205 -3.36 29.67 -6.54
N TYR A 206 -2.24 30.16 -6.02
CA TYR A 206 -1.89 30.12 -4.61
C TYR A 206 -1.52 31.53 -4.15
N ASN A 207 -2.11 32.02 -3.05
CA ASN A 207 -1.91 33.38 -2.54
C ASN A 207 -2.05 34.49 -3.60
N GLY A 208 -2.93 34.31 -4.58
CA GLY A 208 -3.16 35.27 -5.67
C GLY A 208 -2.24 35.10 -6.89
N GLU A 209 -1.15 34.33 -6.78
CA GLU A 209 -0.26 34.02 -7.90
C GLU A 209 -0.75 32.79 -8.68
N LYS A 210 -0.66 32.84 -10.01
CA LYS A 210 -1.05 31.71 -10.87
C LYS A 210 0.04 30.65 -10.85
N ILE A 211 -0.29 29.45 -10.38
CA ILE A 211 0.65 28.31 -10.30
C ILE A 211 0.52 27.36 -11.49
N GLY A 212 -0.56 27.44 -12.28
CA GLY A 212 -0.66 26.68 -13.52
C GLY A 212 -2.04 26.66 -14.17
N GLN A 213 -2.09 26.41 -15.48
CA GLN A 213 -3.33 26.13 -16.21
C GLN A 213 -3.45 24.61 -16.42
N GLY A 214 -4.43 23.99 -15.76
CA GLY A 214 -4.60 22.54 -15.72
C GLY A 214 -3.79 21.88 -14.61
N LYS A 215 -4.25 20.70 -14.18
CA LYS A 215 -3.66 19.95 -13.04
C LYS A 215 -2.21 19.55 -13.31
N ASP A 216 -1.88 19.20 -14.56
CA ASP A 216 -0.52 18.77 -14.93
C ASP A 216 0.50 19.91 -14.82
N ASN A 217 0.16 21.10 -15.31
CA ASN A 217 1.06 22.27 -15.22
C ASN A 217 1.24 22.73 -13.77
N ALA A 218 0.16 22.73 -12.97
CA ALA A 218 0.26 23.02 -11.54
C ALA A 218 1.12 21.99 -10.80
N ARG A 219 1.09 20.72 -11.21
CA ARG A 219 1.92 19.65 -10.63
C ARG A 219 3.38 19.87 -10.93
N GLU A 220 3.72 20.24 -12.17
CA GLU A 220 5.10 20.54 -12.56
C GLU A 220 5.62 21.76 -11.82
N PHE A 221 4.81 22.82 -11.68
CA PHE A 221 5.16 23.98 -10.87
C PHE A 221 5.51 23.61 -9.43
N LEU A 222 4.70 22.78 -8.76
CA LEU A 222 5.00 22.34 -7.38
C LEU A 222 6.20 21.39 -7.29
N ARG A 223 6.53 20.69 -8.38
CA ARG A 223 7.72 19.85 -8.47
C ARG A 223 8.99 20.70 -8.56
N GLU A 224 8.94 21.78 -9.35
CA GLU A 224 10.03 22.74 -9.50
C GLU A 224 10.20 23.67 -8.26
N ASN A 225 9.13 23.86 -7.48
CA ASN A 225 9.11 24.75 -6.30
C ASN A 225 8.75 23.97 -5.01
N PRO A 226 9.67 23.13 -4.50
CA PRO A 226 9.39 22.22 -3.38
C PRO A 226 9.09 22.93 -2.05
N GLU A 227 9.59 24.14 -1.86
CA GLU A 227 9.27 24.99 -0.71
C GLU A 227 7.80 25.40 -0.69
N ILE A 228 7.24 25.84 -1.83
CA ILE A 228 5.82 26.17 -1.96
C ILE A 228 4.97 24.91 -1.76
N ALA A 229 5.39 23.78 -2.34
CA ALA A 229 4.68 22.51 -2.16
C ALA A 229 4.60 22.10 -0.67
N ARG A 230 5.70 22.22 0.08
CA ARG A 230 5.73 21.95 1.52
C ARG A 230 4.87 22.93 2.31
N GLU A 231 4.89 24.21 1.97
CA GLU A 231 4.05 25.22 2.62
C GLU A 231 2.57 24.87 2.47
N ILE A 232 2.11 24.60 1.24
CA ILE A 232 0.72 24.23 0.96
C ILE A 232 0.37 22.94 1.71
N GLU A 233 1.22 21.91 1.66
CA GLU A 233 1.01 20.64 2.34
C GLU A 233 0.90 20.80 3.87
N ASN A 234 1.73 21.65 4.48
CA ASN A 234 1.66 21.92 5.91
C ASN A 234 0.36 22.64 6.29
N ARG A 235 -0.09 23.63 5.50
CA ARG A 235 -1.39 24.27 5.69
C ARG A 235 -2.56 23.29 5.54
N ILE A 236 -2.47 22.36 4.58
CA ILE A 236 -3.48 21.30 4.42
C ILE A 236 -3.52 20.42 5.67
N ARG A 237 -2.35 19.95 6.14
CA ARG A 237 -2.26 19.11 7.34
C ARG A 237 -2.82 19.79 8.58
N GLU A 238 -2.46 21.06 8.81
CA GLU A 238 -3.01 21.87 9.89
C GLU A 238 -4.53 21.98 9.82
N SER A 239 -5.09 22.25 8.64
CA SER A 239 -6.55 22.34 8.45
C SER A 239 -7.28 21.03 8.76
N LEU A 240 -6.58 19.89 8.64
CA LEU A 240 -7.10 18.56 8.93
C LEU A 240 -6.74 18.06 10.33
N GLY A 241 -6.06 18.86 11.15
CA GLY A 241 -5.62 18.49 12.50
C GLY A 241 -4.52 17.43 12.54
N VAL A 242 -3.73 17.33 11.47
CA VAL A 242 -2.59 16.42 11.34
C VAL A 242 -1.30 17.21 11.58
N VAL A 243 -0.32 16.60 12.26
CA VAL A 243 0.97 17.24 12.54
C VAL A 243 1.65 17.65 11.23
N ALA A 244 2.12 18.90 11.13
CA ALA A 244 2.91 19.39 10.00
C ALA A 244 4.22 18.60 9.83
N MET A 245 4.77 18.56 8.62
CA MET A 245 6.08 17.94 8.35
C MET A 245 7.24 18.88 8.57
#